data_AF-A0A3P6S7L8-F1
#
_entry.id   AF-A0A3P6S7L8-F1
#
_cell.length_a   1.000
_cell.length_b   1.000
_cell.length_c   1.000
_cell.angle_alpha   90.00
_cell.angle_beta   90.00
_cell.angle_gamma   90.00
#
_symmetry.space_group_name_H-M   'P 1'
#
loop_
_entity.id
_entity.type
_entity.pdbx_description
1 polymer ?
#
loop_
_entity_poly.entity_id
_entity_poly.type
_entity_poly.pdbx_seq_one_letter_code
_entity_poly.pdbx_strand_id
1 'polypeptide(L)'
;MDKDFASNLEKLAESIHHEKLNVLAKVSESWVYQASLWVLVAVGALLFLVGFLGCCGAMCESTLLLSLYFVIVLIVTVIELGALIFAMTSKGDFNDALQKLLSEAAKKEDFQKNMKPIEDLFNCCGATPETKGKFSCDQSKSTGQVVIIIAFILFVIELFALISTCILCRAFRERTIYYYA
;
A
#
# COMPACT_ATOMS: atom_id res chain seq x y z
N MET A 1 -36.12 -44.95 -20.70
CA MET A 1 -35.01 -44.29 -19.98
C MET A 1 -35.56 -43.00 -19.44
N ASP A 2 -35.59 -42.90 -18.11
CA ASP A 2 -36.55 -42.09 -17.38
C ASP A 2 -36.22 -40.59 -17.42
N LYS A 3 -37.18 -39.77 -17.87
CA LYS A 3 -37.01 -38.32 -18.07
C LYS A 3 -36.94 -37.57 -16.73
N ASP A 4 -37.38 -38.18 -15.63
CA ASP A 4 -37.28 -37.58 -14.30
C ASP A 4 -35.85 -37.59 -13.76
N PHE A 5 -35.01 -38.55 -14.14
CA PHE A 5 -33.62 -38.58 -13.67
C PHE A 5 -32.80 -37.42 -14.25
N ALA A 6 -33.04 -37.08 -15.52
CA ALA A 6 -32.36 -35.96 -16.19
C ALA A 6 -32.72 -34.60 -15.57
N SER A 7 -34.01 -34.36 -15.25
CA SER A 7 -34.44 -33.09 -14.66
C SER A 7 -33.94 -32.89 -13.22
N ASN A 8 -33.77 -33.99 -12.47
CA ASN A 8 -33.20 -33.95 -11.12
C ASN A 8 -31.67 -33.76 -11.13
N LEU A 9 -30.99 -34.25 -12.18
CA LEU A 9 -29.55 -34.08 -12.33
C LEU A 9 -29.16 -32.63 -12.65
N GLU A 10 -29.94 -31.92 -13.48
CA GLU A 10 -29.76 -30.48 -13.71
C GLU A 10 -29.98 -29.66 -12.43
N LYS A 11 -31.01 -29.99 -11.64
CA LYS A 11 -31.27 -29.32 -10.35
C LYS A 11 -30.15 -29.56 -9.33
N LEU A 12 -29.58 -30.76 -9.29
CA LEU A 12 -28.42 -31.06 -8.46
C LEU A 12 -27.15 -30.35 -8.95
N ALA A 13 -26.95 -30.24 -10.26
CA ALA A 13 -25.82 -29.51 -10.85
C ALA A 13 -25.87 -28.01 -10.51
N GLU A 14 -27.07 -27.40 -10.55
CA GLU A 14 -27.26 -25.98 -10.20
C GLU A 14 -27.02 -25.69 -8.70
N SER A 15 -27.41 -26.64 -7.84
CA SER A 15 -27.17 -26.59 -6.38
C SER A 15 -25.69 -26.71 -6.02
N ILE A 16 -24.95 -27.58 -6.73
CA ILE A 16 -23.50 -27.77 -6.55
C ILE A 16 -22.73 -26.55 -7.06
N HIS A 17 -23.19 -25.91 -8.15
CA HIS A 17 -22.59 -24.68 -8.67
C HIS A 17 -22.74 -23.50 -7.69
N HIS A 18 -23.87 -23.37 -7.00
CA HIS A 18 -24.08 -22.33 -5.99
C HIS A 18 -23.17 -22.48 -4.76
N GLU A 19 -22.96 -23.72 -4.28
CA GLU A 19 -22.01 -24.02 -3.20
C GLU A 19 -20.56 -23.77 -3.64
N LYS A 20 -20.14 -24.25 -4.83
CA LYS A 20 -18.79 -24.03 -5.37
C LYS A 20 -18.48 -22.56 -5.63
N LEU A 21 -19.41 -21.75 -6.14
CA LEU A 21 -19.19 -20.31 -6.31
C LEU A 21 -19.03 -19.60 -4.97
N ASN A 22 -19.85 -19.94 -3.98
CA ASN A 22 -19.78 -19.36 -2.63
C ASN A 22 -18.53 -19.78 -1.86
N VAL A 23 -18.09 -21.04 -2.01
CA VAL A 23 -16.83 -21.53 -1.43
C VAL A 23 -15.63 -20.95 -2.17
N LEU A 24 -15.65 -20.83 -3.51
CA LEU A 24 -14.56 -20.20 -4.26
C LEU A 24 -14.47 -18.70 -4.01
N ALA A 25 -15.60 -18.01 -3.81
CA ALA A 25 -15.64 -16.64 -3.33
C ALA A 25 -15.04 -16.56 -1.91
N LYS A 26 -15.48 -17.41 -0.97
CA LYS A 26 -14.94 -17.42 0.40
C LYS A 26 -13.44 -17.73 0.48
N VAL A 27 -12.98 -18.61 -0.41
CA VAL A 27 -11.56 -18.95 -0.53
C VAL A 27 -10.80 -17.76 -1.11
N SER A 28 -11.25 -17.15 -2.22
CA SER A 28 -10.59 -15.97 -2.83
C SER A 28 -10.50 -14.77 -1.88
N GLU A 29 -11.51 -14.57 -1.02
CA GLU A 29 -11.50 -13.58 0.06
C GLU A 29 -10.29 -13.77 0.99
N SER A 30 -10.03 -14.99 1.44
CA SER A 30 -9.03 -15.27 2.48
C SER A 30 -7.60 -14.91 2.06
N TRP A 31 -7.20 -15.20 0.82
CA TRP A 31 -5.83 -14.90 0.34
C TRP A 31 -5.58 -13.39 0.20
N VAL A 32 -6.59 -12.61 -0.20
CA VAL A 32 -6.43 -11.15 -0.36
C VAL A 32 -6.28 -10.47 1.00
N TYR A 33 -7.06 -10.90 2.00
CA TYR A 33 -6.91 -10.40 3.37
C TYR A 33 -5.58 -10.82 3.99
N GLN A 34 -5.16 -12.07 3.79
CA GLN A 34 -3.85 -12.52 4.25
C GLN A 34 -2.71 -11.75 3.55
N ALA A 35 -2.78 -11.54 2.24
CA ALA A 35 -1.77 -10.79 1.50
C ALA A 35 -1.62 -9.36 2.03
N SER A 36 -2.72 -8.65 2.30
CA SER A 36 -2.69 -7.31 2.88
C SER A 36 -2.02 -7.28 4.26
N LEU A 37 -2.33 -8.25 5.12
CA LEU A 37 -1.69 -8.41 6.42
C LEU A 37 -0.18 -8.65 6.31
N TRP A 38 0.25 -9.56 5.44
CA TRP A 38 1.66 -9.85 5.22
C TRP A 38 2.42 -8.62 4.68
N VAL A 39 1.80 -7.84 3.79
CA VAL A 39 2.37 -6.58 3.30
C VAL A 39 2.50 -5.56 4.43
N LEU A 40 1.47 -5.38 5.26
CA LEU A 40 1.51 -4.46 6.38
C LEU A 40 2.61 -4.81 7.40
N VAL A 41 2.76 -6.11 7.71
CA VAL A 41 3.83 -6.60 8.59
C VAL A 41 5.20 -6.37 7.96
N ALA A 42 5.37 -6.67 6.67
CA ALA A 42 6.64 -6.46 5.96
C ALA A 42 7.05 -4.97 5.94
N VAL A 43 6.10 -4.07 5.66
CA VAL A 43 6.33 -2.62 5.69
C VAL A 43 6.71 -2.17 7.10
N GLY A 44 5.97 -2.59 8.13
CA GLY A 44 6.29 -2.25 9.52
C GLY A 44 7.67 -2.73 9.97
N ALA A 45 8.04 -3.97 9.61
CA ALA A 45 9.35 -4.53 9.90
C ALA A 45 10.48 -3.78 9.17
N LEU A 46 10.26 -3.40 7.91
CA LEU A 46 11.21 -2.60 7.14
C LEU A 46 11.42 -1.22 7.76
N LEU A 47 10.34 -0.52 8.13
CA LEU A 47 10.41 0.79 8.79
C LEU A 47 11.15 0.70 10.14
N PHE A 48 10.87 -0.34 10.93
CA PHE A 48 11.58 -0.58 12.18
C PHE A 48 13.08 -0.83 11.95
N LEU A 49 13.43 -1.66 10.97
CA LEU A 49 14.82 -1.95 10.62
C LEU A 49 15.56 -0.68 10.16
N VAL A 50 14.96 0.11 9.28
CA VAL A 50 15.54 1.38 8.79
C VAL A 50 15.74 2.36 9.95
N GLY A 51 14.76 2.50 10.85
CA GLY A 51 14.87 3.33 12.05
C GLY A 51 15.97 2.85 13.01
N PHE A 52 16.07 1.53 13.22
CA PHE A 52 17.12 0.92 14.04
C PHE A 52 18.51 1.14 13.43
N LEU A 53 18.68 0.94 12.12
CA LEU A 53 19.94 1.18 11.43
C LEU A 53 20.37 2.66 11.49
N GLY A 54 19.43 3.59 11.37
CA GLY A 54 19.70 5.02 11.53
C GLY A 54 20.14 5.36 12.95
N CYS A 55 19.41 4.91 13.96
CA CYS A 55 19.71 5.19 15.36
C CYS A 55 21.00 4.51 15.83
N CYS A 56 21.15 3.20 15.62
CA CYS A 56 22.34 2.45 15.99
C CYS A 56 23.56 2.86 15.15
N GLY A 57 23.38 3.18 13.86
CA GLY A 57 24.47 3.68 13.02
C GLY A 57 25.05 4.99 13.56
N ALA A 58 24.21 5.88 14.10
CA ALA A 58 24.64 7.10 14.76
C ALA A 58 25.31 6.84 16.12
N MET A 59 24.75 5.94 16.95
CA MET A 59 25.29 5.66 18.29
C MET A 59 26.58 4.84 18.27
N CYS A 60 26.70 3.86 17.37
CA CYS A 60 27.84 2.96 17.29
C CYS A 60 29.01 3.52 16.47
N GLU A 61 28.91 4.75 15.95
CA GLU A 61 29.92 5.39 15.07
C GLU A 61 30.34 4.47 13.89
N SER A 62 29.46 3.54 13.50
CA SER A 62 29.77 2.48 12.55
C SER A 62 29.43 2.92 11.12
N THR A 63 30.46 3.09 10.30
CA THR A 63 30.31 3.53 8.90
C THR A 63 29.53 2.55 8.03
N LEU A 64 29.56 1.24 8.34
CA LEU A 64 28.84 0.22 7.58
C LEU A 64 27.31 0.33 7.75
N LEU A 65 26.80 0.42 8.99
CA LEU A 65 25.36 0.54 9.25
C LEU A 65 24.81 1.85 8.69
N LEU A 66 25.57 2.94 8.84
CA LEU A 66 25.19 4.25 8.34
C LEU A 66 25.19 4.29 6.80
N SER A 67 26.13 3.59 6.15
CA SER A 67 26.15 3.44 4.69
C SER A 67 24.97 2.61 4.19
N LEU A 68 24.58 1.52 4.88
CA LEU A 68 23.42 0.72 4.51
C LEU A 68 22.13 1.54 4.63
N TYR A 69 21.97 2.31 5.71
CA TYR A 69 20.87 3.24 5.88
C TYR A 69 20.78 4.23 4.71
N PHE A 70 21.92 4.86 4.35
CA PHE A 70 21.97 5.81 3.23
C PHE A 70 21.54 5.18 1.90
N VAL A 71 22.03 3.97 1.58
CA VAL A 71 21.67 3.28 0.33
C VAL A 71 20.18 2.92 0.29
N ILE A 72 19.62 2.43 1.40
CA ILE A 72 18.19 2.08 1.46
C ILE A 72 17.34 3.33 1.25
N VAL A 73 17.62 4.43 1.97
CA VAL A 73 16.87 5.69 1.82
C VAL A 73 16.98 6.24 0.40
N LEU A 74 18.17 6.20 -0.21
CA LEU A 74 18.36 6.64 -1.60
C LEU A 74 17.46 5.84 -2.57
N ILE A 75 17.38 4.52 -2.41
CA ILE A 75 16.52 3.67 -3.25
C ILE A 75 15.05 4.07 -3.08
N VAL A 76 14.59 4.31 -1.84
CA VAL A 76 13.20 4.74 -1.59
C VAL A 76 12.94 6.10 -2.24
N THR A 77 13.86 7.06 -2.15
CA THR A 77 13.73 8.38 -2.78
C THR A 77 13.58 8.28 -4.31
N VAL A 78 14.33 7.38 -4.96
CA VAL A 78 14.19 7.18 -6.42
C VAL A 78 12.83 6.59 -6.77
N ILE A 79 12.33 5.65 -5.97
CA ILE A 79 11.00 5.05 -6.15
C ILE A 79 9.90 6.09 -5.92
N GLU A 80 10.00 6.88 -4.85
CA GLU A 80 9.02 7.92 -4.51
C GLU A 80 8.97 9.00 -5.59
N LEU A 81 10.13 9.48 -6.06
CA LEU A 81 10.20 10.43 -7.17
C LEU A 81 9.61 9.86 -8.46
N GLY A 82 9.92 8.59 -8.77
CA GLY A 82 9.36 7.92 -9.95
C GLY A 82 7.84 7.80 -9.87
N ALA A 83 7.31 7.38 -8.72
CA ALA A 83 5.88 7.28 -8.48
C ALA A 83 5.18 8.64 -8.53
N LEU A 84 5.80 9.69 -7.97
CA LEU A 84 5.29 11.06 -7.99
C LEU A 84 5.18 11.59 -9.43
N ILE A 85 6.23 11.41 -10.23
CA ILE A 85 6.25 11.82 -11.64
C ILE A 85 5.18 11.04 -12.42
N PHE A 86 5.13 9.72 -12.24
CA PHE A 86 4.14 8.87 -12.92
C PHE A 86 2.70 9.27 -12.59
N ALA A 87 2.40 9.52 -11.31
CA ALA A 87 1.08 9.97 -10.87
C ALA A 87 0.70 11.34 -11.44
N MET A 88 1.68 12.22 -11.67
CA MET A 88 1.47 13.54 -12.25
C MET A 88 1.24 13.49 -13.77
N THR A 89 1.97 12.63 -14.49
CA THR A 89 1.89 12.51 -15.95
C THR A 89 0.67 11.70 -16.41
N SER A 90 0.35 10.60 -15.73
CA SER A 90 -0.70 9.65 -16.13
C SER A 90 -1.89 9.65 -15.18
N LYS A 91 -2.47 10.84 -14.93
CA LYS A 91 -3.64 10.97 -14.05
C LYS A 91 -4.83 10.11 -14.49
N GLY A 92 -5.03 9.97 -15.81
CA GLY A 92 -6.10 9.13 -16.37
C GLY A 92 -5.90 7.65 -16.06
N ASP A 93 -4.75 7.09 -16.45
CA ASP A 93 -4.44 5.67 -16.24
C ASP A 93 -4.39 5.29 -14.76
N PHE A 94 -3.84 6.19 -13.91
CA PHE A 94 -3.80 5.99 -12.47
C PHE A 94 -5.21 5.93 -11.87
N ASN A 95 -6.08 6.88 -12.24
CA ASN A 95 -7.46 6.89 -11.76
C ASN A 95 -8.26 5.67 -12.25
N ASP A 96 -8.04 5.24 -13.50
CA ASP A 96 -8.70 4.06 -14.07
C ASP A 96 -8.24 2.76 -13.39
N ALA A 97 -6.93 2.62 -13.15
CA ALA A 97 -6.39 1.49 -12.41
C ALA A 97 -6.94 1.46 -10.97
N LEU A 98 -6.94 2.61 -10.30
CA LEU A 98 -7.47 2.76 -8.94
C LEU A 98 -8.97 2.44 -8.87
N GLN A 99 -9.77 2.94 -9.81
CA GLN A 99 -11.20 2.62 -9.89
C GLN A 99 -11.45 1.13 -10.15
N LYS A 100 -10.67 0.47 -11.00
CA LYS A 100 -10.77 -0.98 -11.24
C LYS A 100 -10.49 -1.79 -9.97
N LEU A 101 -9.43 -1.44 -9.24
CA LEU A 101 -9.09 -2.16 -8.00
C LEU A 101 -10.14 -1.93 -6.90
N LEU A 102 -10.58 -0.69 -6.73
CA LEU A 102 -11.60 -0.35 -5.74
C LEU A 102 -12.98 -0.93 -6.09
N SER A 103 -13.36 -0.97 -7.38
CA SER A 103 -14.63 -1.56 -7.80
C SER A 103 -14.65 -3.08 -7.62
N GLU A 104 -13.53 -3.76 -7.85
CA GLU A 104 -13.42 -5.19 -7.56
C GLU A 104 -13.46 -5.46 -6.05
N ALA A 105 -12.80 -4.63 -5.25
CA ALA A 105 -12.86 -4.72 -3.80
C ALA A 105 -14.26 -4.40 -3.24
N ALA A 106 -14.98 -3.44 -3.83
CA ALA A 106 -16.31 -3.00 -3.41
C ALA A 106 -17.42 -4.04 -3.63
N LYS A 107 -17.19 -5.08 -4.46
CA LYS A 107 -18.13 -6.20 -4.62
C LYS A 107 -18.25 -7.06 -3.35
N LYS A 108 -17.28 -6.97 -2.44
CA LYS A 108 -17.20 -7.78 -1.22
C LYS A 108 -17.93 -7.08 -0.07
N GLU A 109 -18.93 -7.74 0.51
CA GLU A 109 -19.74 -7.17 1.61
C GLU A 109 -18.91 -6.84 2.87
N ASP A 110 -17.90 -7.66 3.16
CA ASP A 110 -16.98 -7.44 4.28
C ASP A 110 -16.11 -6.18 4.08
N PHE A 111 -15.78 -5.85 2.83
CA PHE A 111 -15.04 -4.64 2.49
C PHE A 111 -15.93 -3.39 2.63
N GLN A 112 -17.20 -3.45 2.23
CA GLN A 112 -18.15 -2.34 2.35
C GLN A 112 -18.35 -1.87 3.81
N LYS A 113 -18.37 -2.80 4.77
CA LYS A 113 -18.52 -2.46 6.20
C LYS A 113 -17.30 -1.74 6.77
N ASN A 114 -16.11 -2.08 6.29
CA ASN A 114 -14.84 -1.53 6.78
C ASN A 114 -14.35 -0.31 5.97
N MET A 115 -15.05 0.05 4.88
CA MET A 115 -14.68 1.18 4.02
C MET A 115 -15.11 2.53 4.60
N LYS A 116 -16.23 2.61 5.34
CA LYS A 116 -16.75 3.87 5.88
C LYS A 116 -15.74 4.71 6.66
N PRO A 117 -14.94 4.15 7.61
CA PRO A 117 -13.93 4.92 8.32
C PRO A 117 -12.84 5.49 7.40
N ILE A 118 -12.51 4.76 6.34
CA ILE A 118 -11.51 5.16 5.34
C ILE A 118 -12.10 6.28 4.47
N GLU A 119 -13.34 6.13 4.02
CA GLU A 119 -14.10 7.15 3.29
C GLU A 119 -14.23 8.46 4.07
N ASP A 120 -14.56 8.39 5.36
CA ASP A 120 -14.63 9.56 6.25
C ASP A 120 -13.26 10.20 6.47
N LEU A 121 -12.21 9.41 6.70
CA LEU A 121 -10.85 9.91 6.90
C LEU A 121 -10.32 10.64 5.66
N PHE A 122 -10.65 10.14 4.46
CA PHE A 122 -10.20 10.70 3.19
C PHE A 122 -11.21 11.64 2.51
N ASN A 123 -12.37 11.90 3.15
CA ASN A 123 -13.50 12.67 2.59
C ASN A 123 -13.86 12.25 1.16
N CYS A 124 -13.88 10.94 0.91
CA CYS A 124 -14.26 10.35 -0.35
C CYS A 124 -15.49 9.43 -0.18
N CYS A 125 -16.19 9.15 -1.28
CA CYS A 125 -17.38 8.32 -1.23
C CYS A 125 -17.53 7.56 -2.55
N GLY A 126 -17.49 6.23 -2.48
CA GLY A 126 -17.68 5.32 -3.60
C GLY A 126 -16.61 5.39 -4.69
N ALA A 127 -16.22 4.24 -5.23
CA ALA A 127 -15.23 4.15 -6.29
C ALA A 127 -15.81 4.40 -7.69
N THR A 128 -17.06 3.99 -7.90
CA THR A 128 -17.81 4.15 -9.16
C THR A 128 -19.10 4.95 -8.92
N PRO A 129 -19.66 5.58 -9.97
CA PRO A 129 -20.95 6.27 -9.87
C PRO A 129 -22.08 5.40 -9.30
N GLU A 130 -22.07 4.10 -9.60
CA GLU A 130 -23.06 3.14 -9.13
C GLU A 130 -22.90 2.82 -7.63
N THR A 131 -21.66 2.76 -7.15
CA THR A 131 -21.39 2.60 -5.69
C THR A 131 -21.64 3.88 -4.90
N LYS A 132 -21.50 5.07 -5.50
CA LYS A 132 -21.86 6.36 -4.86
C LYS A 132 -23.33 6.41 -4.44
N GLY A 133 -24.24 5.85 -5.24
CA GLY A 133 -25.67 5.82 -4.93
C GLY A 133 -26.05 4.94 -3.73
N LYS A 134 -25.16 4.05 -3.27
CA LYS A 134 -25.40 3.19 -2.09
C LYS A 134 -25.05 3.85 -0.75
N PHE A 135 -24.28 4.94 -0.77
CA PHE A 135 -23.81 5.64 0.42
C PHE A 135 -24.28 7.10 0.39
N SER A 136 -25.01 7.52 1.43
CA SER A 136 -25.49 8.89 1.55
C SER A 136 -24.34 9.81 2.02
N CYS A 137 -23.43 10.18 1.11
CA CYS A 137 -22.33 11.11 1.41
C CYS A 137 -22.49 12.44 0.63
N ASP A 138 -22.09 13.55 1.24
CA ASP A 138 -22.00 14.87 0.60
C ASP A 138 -20.69 14.98 -0.25
N GLN A 139 -20.65 15.92 -1.19
CA GLN A 139 -19.69 15.99 -2.30
C GLN A 139 -18.20 15.86 -1.89
N SER A 140 -17.55 14.82 -2.44
CA SER A 140 -16.15 14.44 -2.20
C SER A 140 -15.15 15.49 -2.67
N LYS A 141 -14.27 15.90 -1.75
CA LYS A 141 -13.10 16.74 -2.01
C LYS A 141 -12.00 15.89 -2.66
N SER A 142 -11.25 16.48 -3.60
CA SER A 142 -10.18 15.81 -4.38
C SER A 142 -9.08 15.21 -3.47
N THR A 143 -9.19 13.92 -3.14
CA THR A 143 -8.21 13.12 -2.38
C THR A 143 -6.81 13.16 -3.00
N GLY A 144 -6.72 13.35 -4.32
CA GLY A 144 -5.44 13.46 -5.02
C GLY A 144 -4.55 14.58 -4.47
N GLN A 145 -5.13 15.66 -3.94
CA GLN A 145 -4.34 16.75 -3.37
C GLN A 145 -3.66 16.38 -2.04
N VAL A 146 -4.33 15.58 -1.19
CA VAL A 146 -3.77 15.16 0.11
C VAL A 146 -2.61 14.17 -0.08
N VAL A 147 -2.75 13.22 -1.01
CA VAL A 147 -1.70 12.24 -1.31
C VAL A 147 -0.45 12.91 -1.85
N ILE A 148 -0.61 13.90 -2.75
CA ILE A 148 0.52 14.69 -3.26
C ILE A 148 1.21 15.47 -2.14
N ILE A 149 0.45 16.05 -1.20
CA ILE A 149 1.01 16.76 -0.04
C ILE A 149 1.80 15.79 0.85
N ILE A 150 1.26 14.61 1.15
CA ILE A 150 1.95 13.60 1.98
C ILE A 150 3.25 13.15 1.30
N ALA A 151 3.22 12.83 0.00
CA ALA A 151 4.41 12.46 -0.76
C ALA A 151 5.47 13.58 -0.74
N PHE A 152 5.06 14.85 -0.87
CA PHE A 152 6.00 15.96 -0.76
C PHE A 152 6.62 16.07 0.63
N ILE A 153 5.84 15.87 1.69
CA ILE A 153 6.35 15.87 3.07
C ILE A 153 7.34 14.72 3.29
N LEU A 154 7.02 13.52 2.81
CA LEU A 154 7.90 12.35 2.89
C LEU A 154 9.22 12.61 2.17
N PHE A 155 9.16 13.10 0.93
CA PHE A 155 10.35 13.49 0.17
C PHE A 155 11.23 14.51 0.93
N VAL A 156 10.62 15.51 1.57
CA VAL A 156 11.35 16.49 2.39
C VAL A 156 12.02 15.83 3.60
N ILE A 157 11.33 14.92 4.30
CA ILE A 157 11.89 14.16 5.42
C ILE A 157 13.08 13.31 4.96
N GLU A 158 12.98 12.64 3.82
CA GLU A 158 14.07 11.85 3.24
C GLU A 158 15.28 12.73 2.87
N LEU A 159 15.05 13.91 2.29
CA LEU A 159 16.12 14.87 2.01
C LEU A 159 16.84 15.30 3.28
N PHE A 160 16.11 15.63 4.35
CA PHE A 160 16.73 15.95 5.65
C PHE A 160 17.53 14.77 6.22
N ALA A 161 16.99 13.56 6.13
CA ALA A 161 17.68 12.35 6.55
C ALA A 161 18.98 12.10 5.77
N LEU A 162 18.96 12.26 4.44
CA LEU A 162 20.14 12.12 3.58
C LEU A 162 21.18 13.20 3.87
N ILE A 163 20.77 14.45 4.09
CA ILE A 163 21.69 15.56 4.44
C ILE A 163 22.35 15.28 5.80
N SER A 164 21.56 14.93 6.82
CA SER A 164 22.06 14.60 8.15
C SER A 164 23.04 13.42 8.11
N THR A 165 22.70 12.37 7.36
CA THR A 165 23.55 11.20 7.16
C THR A 165 24.85 11.55 6.45
N CYS A 166 24.81 12.40 5.42
CA CYS A 166 26.01 12.87 4.74
C CYS A 166 26.96 13.62 5.69
N ILE A 167 26.42 14.49 6.55
CA ILE A 167 27.20 15.22 7.55
C ILE A 167 27.85 14.25 8.54
N LEU A 168 27.08 13.29 9.06
CA LEU A 168 27.57 12.27 10.00
C LEU A 168 28.64 11.37 9.36
N CYS A 169 28.43 10.93 8.12
CA CYS A 169 29.41 10.16 7.35
C CYS A 169 30.74 10.91 7.17
N ARG A 170 30.69 12.23 6.92
CA ARG A 170 31.90 13.06 6.82
C ARG A 170 32.61 13.18 8.16
N ALA A 171 31.87 13.45 9.23
CA ALA A 171 32.42 13.54 10.59
C ALA A 171 33.08 12.23 11.04
N PHE A 172 32.43 11.08 10.82
CA PHE A 172 32.98 9.77 11.18
C PHE A 172 34.14 9.34 10.28
N ARG A 173 34.13 9.70 8.99
CA ARG A 173 35.29 9.48 8.11
C ARG A 173 36.52 10.24 8.59
N GLU A 174 36.35 11.47 9.03
CA GLU A 174 37.45 12.30 9.57
C GLU A 174 38.01 11.72 10.88
N ARG A 175 37.13 11.23 11.76
CA ARG A 175 37.51 10.56 13.03
C ARG A 175 38.25 9.24 12.81
N THR A 176 37.83 8.43 11.84
CA THR A 176 38.46 7.14 11.53
C THR A 176 39.89 7.34 11.01
N ILE A 177 40.15 8.39 10.22
CA ILE A 177 41.49 8.71 9.71
C ILE A 177 42.46 9.05 10.84
N TYR A 178 42.00 9.76 11.89
CA TYR A 178 42.83 10.12 13.05
C TYR A 178 43.20 8.94 13.96
N TYR A 179 42.38 7.89 14.01
CA TYR A 179 42.64 6.72 14.87
C TYR A 179 43.61 5.71 14.24
N TYR A 180 43.91 5.85 12.95
CA TYR A 180 44.77 4.94 12.16
C TYR A 180 46.04 5.62 11.62
N ALA A 181 46.29 6.88 11.99
CA ALA A 181 47.48 7.67 11.67
C ALA A 181 48.34 7.85 12.93
#